data_AF-A0A939T617-F1
#
_entry.id   AF-A0A939T617-F1
#
_cell.length_a   1.000
_cell.length_b   1.000
_cell.length_c   1.000
_cell.angle_alpha   90.00
_cell.angle_beta   90.00
_cell.angle_gamma   90.00
#
_symmetry.space_group_name_H-M   'P 1'
#
loop_
_entity.id
_entity.type
_entity.pdbx_description
1 polymer ?
#
loop_
_entity_poly.entity_id
_entity_poly.type
_entity_poly.pdbx_seq_one_letter_code
_entity_poly.pdbx_strand_id
1 'polypeptide(L)'
;MDLESELRRAMAEHTADASAPSSLAEDVRHRYRRRVTRIRTTVGAATALAVLTALVPTTYHSFRADPVSASKTPTAAAPPAPGSNGPAQPPAPGESRSPRTSENPGAGASQHPSPRLGPGGGHGSAAPGTGSNPLPGWVTYLPSGLGAAQPCADQGTTTTCRWTGAAGTVEIRVVRNAGLTAPEGLGVLPAMPKPASVRGHKAFVSDRPGAARQIAWIDRPGVGVIVTAAGSVRDDLLRIAEGVRP
;
A
#
# COMPACT_ATOMS: atom_id res chain seq x y z
N MET A 1 -0.10 -46.39 -35.47
CA MET A 1 -0.99 -45.29 -35.04
C MET A 1 -0.13 -44.31 -34.27
N ASP A 2 -0.03 -43.08 -34.75
CA ASP A 2 0.92 -42.08 -34.24
C ASP A 2 0.19 -41.11 -33.30
N LEU A 3 0.41 -41.28 -31.99
CA LEU A 3 -0.28 -40.55 -30.92
C LEU A 3 -0.11 -39.03 -31.02
N GLU A 4 1.02 -38.55 -31.54
CA GLU A 4 1.23 -37.12 -31.74
C GLU A 4 0.32 -36.54 -32.82
N SER A 5 0.01 -37.32 -33.86
CA SER A 5 -0.88 -36.88 -34.94
C SER A 5 -2.33 -36.75 -34.45
N GLU A 6 -2.78 -37.65 -33.56
CA GLU A 6 -4.08 -37.58 -32.90
C GLU A 6 -4.16 -36.41 -31.92
N LEU A 7 -3.10 -36.18 -31.13
CA LEU A 7 -3.07 -35.05 -30.18
C LEU A 7 -3.09 -33.71 -30.92
N ARG A 8 -2.31 -33.56 -32.01
CA ARG A 8 -2.32 -32.35 -32.84
C ARG A 8 -3.68 -32.13 -33.49
N ARG A 9 -4.33 -33.19 -33.96
CA ARG A 9 -5.68 -33.13 -34.56
C ARG A 9 -6.74 -32.75 -33.54
N ALA A 10 -6.73 -33.37 -32.36
CA ALA A 10 -7.67 -33.08 -31.28
C ALA A 10 -7.51 -31.63 -30.76
N MET A 11 -6.27 -31.13 -30.62
CA MET A 11 -6.05 -29.74 -30.23
C MET A 11 -6.49 -28.74 -31.31
N ALA A 12 -6.33 -29.06 -32.59
CA ALA A 12 -6.79 -28.21 -33.69
C ALA A 12 -8.33 -28.13 -33.75
N GLU A 13 -9.02 -29.26 -33.56
CA GLU A 13 -10.49 -29.29 -33.48
C GLU A 13 -10.99 -28.52 -32.26
N HIS A 14 -10.36 -28.68 -31.10
CA HIS A 14 -10.79 -28.01 -29.87
C HIS A 14 -10.52 -26.49 -29.86
N THR A 15 -9.55 -26.01 -30.63
CA THR A 15 -9.26 -24.57 -30.78
C THR A 15 -10.17 -23.87 -31.78
N ALA A 16 -10.74 -24.58 -32.76
CA ALA A 16 -11.73 -24.03 -33.68
C ALA A 16 -13.04 -23.66 -32.94
N ASP A 17 -13.45 -24.50 -31.99
CA ASP A 17 -14.66 -24.29 -31.17
C ASP A 17 -14.51 -23.21 -30.08
N ALA A 18 -13.26 -22.86 -29.73
CA ALA A 18 -12.96 -21.84 -28.73
C ALA A 18 -12.84 -20.42 -29.33
N SER A 19 -13.17 -20.22 -30.61
CA SER A 19 -13.15 -18.90 -31.22
C SER A 19 -14.32 -18.05 -30.71
N ALA A 20 -14.00 -16.94 -30.05
CA ALA A 20 -15.02 -15.99 -29.61
C ALA A 20 -15.80 -15.48 -30.83
N PRO A 21 -17.14 -15.37 -30.77
CA PRO A 21 -17.94 -14.91 -31.89
C PRO A 21 -17.41 -13.55 -32.39
N SER A 22 -17.26 -13.39 -33.71
CA SER A 22 -16.76 -12.15 -34.32
C SER A 22 -17.58 -10.92 -33.91
N SER A 23 -18.86 -11.11 -33.59
CA SER A 23 -19.76 -10.08 -33.04
C SER A 23 -19.32 -9.54 -31.67
N LEU A 24 -18.64 -10.32 -30.84
CA LEU A 24 -18.10 -9.88 -29.55
C LEU A 24 -16.89 -8.96 -29.75
N ALA A 25 -16.02 -9.29 -30.72
CA ALA A 25 -14.90 -8.43 -31.08
C ALA A 25 -15.37 -7.10 -31.66
N GLU A 26 -16.45 -7.11 -32.45
CA GLU A 26 -17.07 -5.89 -32.96
C GLU A 26 -17.78 -5.07 -31.87
N ASP A 27 -18.52 -5.68 -30.94
CA ASP A 27 -19.17 -4.96 -29.83
C ASP A 27 -18.12 -4.33 -28.90
N VAL A 28 -17.03 -5.04 -28.60
CA VAL A 28 -15.91 -4.51 -27.81
C VAL A 28 -15.26 -3.33 -28.55
N ARG A 29 -15.01 -3.44 -29.86
CA ARG A 29 -14.48 -2.32 -30.67
C ARG A 29 -15.45 -1.13 -30.70
N HIS A 30 -16.76 -1.37 -30.79
CA HIS A 30 -17.76 -0.31 -30.81
C HIS A 30 -17.86 0.41 -29.46
N ARG A 31 -17.84 -0.32 -28.33
CA ARG A 31 -17.78 0.29 -26.99
C ARG A 31 -16.47 1.05 -26.76
N TYR A 32 -15.35 0.50 -27.22
CA TYR A 32 -14.05 1.15 -27.12
C TYR A 32 -14.04 2.48 -27.88
N ARG A 33 -14.51 2.50 -29.15
CA ARG A 33 -14.62 3.75 -29.94
C ARG A 33 -15.54 4.77 -29.28
N ARG A 34 -16.69 4.36 -28.71
CA ARG A 34 -17.59 5.26 -27.97
C ARG A 34 -16.96 5.87 -26.71
N ARG A 35 -16.06 5.14 -26.02
CA ARG A 35 -15.33 5.68 -24.87
C ARG A 35 -14.24 6.65 -25.30
N VAL A 36 -13.50 6.35 -26.36
CA VAL A 36 -12.42 7.22 -26.87
C VAL A 36 -12.96 8.55 -27.41
N THR A 37 -14.12 8.57 -28.08
CA THR A 37 -14.73 9.83 -28.55
C THR A 37 -15.16 10.73 -27.39
N ARG A 38 -15.67 10.19 -26.29
CA ARG A 38 -16.04 10.98 -25.09
C ARG A 38 -14.82 11.60 -24.38
N ILE A 39 -13.66 10.93 -24.43
CA ILE A 39 -12.43 11.46 -23.83
C ILE A 39 -11.84 12.61 -24.68
N ARG A 40 -11.99 12.56 -26.01
CA ARG A 40 -11.52 13.63 -26.89
C ARG A 40 -12.37 14.90 -26.84
N THR A 41 -13.66 14.80 -26.49
CA THR A 41 -14.53 15.98 -26.32
C THR A 41 -14.25 16.78 -25.04
N THR A 42 -13.53 16.23 -24.05
CA THR A 42 -13.16 16.95 -22.82
C THR A 42 -11.74 17.54 -22.85
N VAL A 43 -10.94 17.26 -23.89
CA VAL A 43 -9.58 17.81 -24.05
C VAL A 43 -9.51 18.86 -25.18
N GLY A 44 -10.54 18.96 -26.02
CA GLY A 44 -10.62 19.90 -27.15
C GLY A 44 -11.17 21.30 -26.81
N ALA A 45 -10.91 21.84 -25.61
CA ALA A 45 -11.34 23.19 -25.21
C ALA A 45 -10.23 24.00 -24.54
N ALA A 46 -8.96 23.73 -24.87
CA ALA A 46 -7.80 24.47 -24.35
C ALA A 46 -6.80 24.85 -25.45
N THR A 47 -7.29 25.25 -26.63
CA THR A 47 -6.47 25.84 -27.68
C THR A 47 -7.14 27.10 -28.22
N ALA A 48 -7.12 28.18 -27.45
CA ALA A 48 -7.24 29.54 -27.97
C ALA A 48 -6.76 30.56 -26.94
N LEU A 49 -5.76 31.37 -27.36
CA LEU A 49 -5.36 32.69 -26.84
C LEU A 49 -4.63 32.77 -25.49
N ALA A 50 -3.31 33.02 -25.55
CA ALA A 50 -2.78 34.38 -25.34
C ALA A 50 -1.29 34.49 -25.74
N VAL A 51 -1.01 35.53 -26.51
CA VAL A 51 0.28 35.94 -27.04
C VAL A 51 0.86 37.03 -26.12
N LEU A 52 2.15 36.88 -25.77
CA LEU A 52 3.19 37.86 -25.38
C LEU A 52 3.02 38.81 -24.17
N THR A 53 3.97 38.69 -23.23
CA THR A 53 4.86 39.70 -22.58
C THR A 53 5.23 39.18 -21.18
N ALA A 54 6.44 39.30 -20.59
CA ALA A 54 7.74 39.84 -20.97
C ALA A 54 8.82 39.23 -20.03
N LEU A 55 10.06 39.17 -20.53
CA LEU A 55 11.36 39.15 -19.85
C LEU A 55 11.42 39.09 -18.31
N VAL A 56 11.97 37.99 -17.75
CA VAL A 56 12.81 38.02 -16.53
C VAL A 56 13.96 37.00 -16.69
N PRO A 57 15.22 37.36 -16.36
CA PRO A 57 16.39 36.60 -16.76
C PRO A 57 16.66 35.36 -15.92
N THR A 58 17.10 34.33 -16.62
CA THR A 58 17.70 33.10 -16.11
C THR A 58 19.00 33.37 -15.34
N THR A 59 18.94 33.25 -14.02
CA THR A 59 20.10 32.94 -13.18
C THR A 59 19.71 31.84 -12.21
N TYR A 60 19.80 30.58 -12.66
CA TYR A 60 19.85 29.44 -11.75
C TYR A 60 21.21 28.78 -11.90
N HIS A 61 21.94 28.85 -10.80
CA HIS A 61 23.34 28.46 -10.66
C HIS A 61 23.56 26.98 -10.99
N SER A 62 24.60 26.75 -11.77
CA SER A 62 25.23 25.47 -12.03
C SER A 62 25.64 24.78 -10.72
N PHE A 63 25.13 23.57 -10.48
CA PHE A 63 25.79 22.61 -9.58
C PHE A 63 27.10 22.17 -10.22
N ARG A 64 28.23 22.61 -9.65
CA ARG A 64 29.54 21.99 -9.86
C ARG A 64 29.56 20.67 -9.08
N ALA A 65 29.75 19.56 -9.78
CA ALA A 65 30.31 18.36 -9.18
C ALA A 65 31.84 18.53 -9.21
N ASP A 66 32.49 18.50 -8.05
CA ASP A 66 33.93 18.34 -7.91
C ASP A 66 34.33 16.91 -8.30
N PRO A 67 35.19 16.70 -9.32
CA PRO A 67 35.96 15.48 -9.39
C PRO A 67 37.22 15.62 -8.53
N VAL A 68 37.31 14.72 -7.56
CA VAL A 68 38.47 14.45 -6.70
C VAL A 68 39.75 14.31 -7.52
N SER A 69 40.78 15.01 -7.07
CA SER A 69 42.17 14.92 -7.53
C SER A 69 42.66 13.48 -7.68
N ALA A 70 43.22 13.16 -8.85
CA ALA A 70 44.22 12.12 -8.98
C ALA A 70 45.33 12.62 -9.92
N SER A 71 46.47 12.91 -9.30
CA SER A 71 47.72 13.28 -9.93
C SER A 71 48.24 12.16 -10.84
N LYS A 72 48.94 12.54 -11.93
CA LYS A 72 50.16 11.93 -12.50
C LYS A 72 50.10 11.65 -14.01
N THR A 73 50.95 12.37 -14.73
CA THR A 73 51.51 12.05 -16.08
C THR A 73 53.03 11.87 -15.88
N PRO A 74 53.86 11.36 -16.84
CA PRO A 74 53.58 10.78 -18.16
C PRO A 74 54.43 9.53 -18.55
N THR A 75 54.20 9.05 -19.79
CA THR A 75 55.19 8.45 -20.74
C THR A 75 55.18 6.93 -20.99
N ALA A 76 55.40 6.60 -22.27
CA ALA A 76 55.05 5.41 -23.04
C ALA A 76 56.08 4.26 -23.07
N ALA A 77 55.62 3.03 -23.40
CA ALA A 77 56.23 2.07 -24.35
C ALA A 77 55.33 0.81 -24.51
N ALA A 78 55.35 0.19 -25.70
CA ALA A 78 54.50 -0.94 -26.15
C ALA A 78 55.16 -2.35 -25.93
N PRO A 79 54.74 -3.43 -26.65
CA PRO A 79 53.83 -4.57 -26.35
C PRO A 79 54.61 -5.90 -26.06
N PRO A 80 54.09 -7.18 -26.12
CA PRO A 80 52.76 -7.78 -26.42
C PRO A 80 52.23 -8.85 -25.39
N ALA A 81 51.13 -9.55 -25.74
CA ALA A 81 50.30 -10.57 -25.02
C ALA A 81 51.03 -11.86 -24.55
N PRO A 82 50.39 -12.97 -24.03
CA PRO A 82 49.02 -13.27 -23.57
C PRO A 82 48.94 -13.97 -22.17
N GLY A 83 47.73 -14.18 -21.58
CA GLY A 83 47.58 -15.18 -20.49
C GLY A 83 46.40 -15.03 -19.50
N SER A 84 45.45 -15.97 -19.61
CA SER A 84 44.67 -16.68 -18.57
C SER A 84 44.56 -16.12 -17.14
N ASN A 85 43.32 -15.91 -16.64
CA ASN A 85 42.71 -16.67 -15.51
C ASN A 85 41.50 -15.96 -14.87
N GLY A 86 40.33 -16.62 -14.92
CA GLY A 86 39.40 -16.81 -13.81
C GLY A 86 38.50 -15.65 -13.31
N PRO A 87 37.16 -15.80 -13.34
CA PRO A 87 36.26 -14.91 -12.60
C PRO A 87 36.26 -15.25 -11.09
N ALA A 88 36.49 -14.24 -10.25
CA ALA A 88 36.46 -14.38 -8.79
C ALA A 88 35.00 -14.50 -8.29
N GLN A 89 34.72 -15.64 -7.67
CA GLN A 89 33.50 -16.01 -6.97
C GLN A 89 33.44 -15.31 -5.60
N PRO A 90 32.32 -14.64 -5.23
CA PRO A 90 32.12 -14.17 -3.86
C PRO A 90 31.74 -15.33 -2.91
N PRO A 91 32.23 -15.32 -1.66
CA PRO A 91 32.08 -16.42 -0.71
C PRO A 91 30.68 -16.52 -0.08
N ALA A 92 30.32 -17.74 0.29
CA ALA A 92 29.05 -18.15 0.88
C ALA A 92 28.80 -17.60 2.30
N PRO A 93 27.54 -17.53 2.76
CA PRO A 93 27.17 -17.23 4.15
C PRO A 93 27.60 -18.35 5.09
N GLY A 94 28.37 -18.02 6.12
CA GLY A 94 28.80 -18.95 7.17
C GLY A 94 27.66 -19.29 8.15
N GLU A 95 27.61 -20.56 8.52
CA GLU A 95 26.77 -21.13 9.56
C GLU A 95 27.33 -20.92 10.98
N SER A 96 26.39 -20.91 11.94
CA SER A 96 26.47 -21.49 13.28
C SER A 96 27.49 -20.97 14.31
N ARG A 97 26.97 -20.29 15.35
CA ARG A 97 27.46 -20.46 16.73
C ARG A 97 26.38 -20.16 17.78
N SER A 98 25.82 -21.21 18.38
CA SER A 98 25.34 -21.17 19.78
C SER A 98 26.55 -21.35 20.71
N PRO A 99 26.53 -20.86 21.98
CA PRO A 99 26.12 -21.77 23.06
C PRO A 99 25.56 -21.13 24.36
N ARG A 100 25.03 -22.03 25.20
CA ARG A 100 25.02 -22.09 26.68
C ARG A 100 23.83 -21.53 27.48
N THR A 101 22.96 -22.48 27.85
CA THR A 101 22.63 -22.92 29.22
C THR A 101 23.05 -22.03 30.41
N SER A 102 22.06 -21.62 31.20
CA SER A 102 22.16 -21.62 32.66
C SER A 102 20.84 -22.13 33.23
N GLU A 103 20.89 -23.39 33.65
CA GLU A 103 19.97 -24.06 34.56
C GLU A 103 20.12 -23.44 35.96
N ASN A 104 19.02 -23.22 36.68
CA ASN A 104 19.02 -23.44 38.13
C ASN A 104 17.59 -23.68 38.63
N PRO A 105 17.29 -24.87 39.17
CA PRO A 105 16.04 -25.18 39.84
C PRO A 105 16.17 -25.02 41.37
N GLY A 106 15.14 -24.47 42.01
CA GLY A 106 15.04 -24.39 43.47
C GLY A 106 13.59 -24.53 43.94
N ALA A 107 13.23 -25.76 44.31
CA ALA A 107 11.97 -26.13 44.93
C ALA A 107 11.92 -25.73 46.42
N GLY A 108 10.72 -25.45 46.96
CA GLY A 108 10.57 -25.23 48.42
C GLY A 108 9.19 -24.76 48.89
N ALA A 109 8.22 -25.67 48.85
CA ALA A 109 7.01 -25.87 49.69
C ALA A 109 6.41 -24.77 50.64
N SER A 110 5.08 -24.64 50.49
CA SER A 110 4.00 -24.78 51.49
C SER A 110 3.73 -23.75 52.62
N GLN A 111 2.55 -23.12 52.47
CA GLN A 111 1.41 -22.94 53.41
C GLN A 111 1.64 -22.43 54.85
N HIS A 112 0.99 -21.30 55.20
CA HIS A 112 -0.14 -21.25 56.15
C HIS A 112 -0.79 -19.84 56.17
N PRO A 113 -2.13 -19.70 56.24
CA PRO A 113 -2.82 -18.41 56.31
C PRO A 113 -2.96 -17.92 57.77
N SER A 114 -2.88 -16.60 57.99
CA SER A 114 -3.65 -15.93 59.06
C SER A 114 -3.71 -14.41 58.89
N PRO A 115 -4.76 -13.76 59.39
CA PRO A 115 -5.22 -12.44 58.96
C PRO A 115 -4.84 -11.35 59.97
N ARG A 116 -4.39 -10.17 59.52
CA ARG A 116 -4.51 -8.93 60.30
C ARG A 116 -4.74 -7.70 59.42
N LEU A 117 -5.82 -7.01 59.79
CA LEU A 117 -6.22 -5.66 59.42
C LEU A 117 -5.13 -4.63 59.72
N GLY A 118 -4.99 -3.61 58.87
CA GLY A 118 -4.45 -2.30 59.26
C GLY A 118 -3.75 -1.54 58.14
N PRO A 119 -4.05 -0.26 57.90
CA PRO A 119 -3.96 0.37 56.60
C PRO A 119 -2.67 1.17 56.42
N GLY A 120 -1.89 0.82 55.41
CA GLY A 120 -0.80 1.64 54.89
C GLY A 120 -0.88 1.57 53.38
N GLY A 121 -1.81 2.34 52.80
CA GLY A 121 -2.09 2.39 51.37
C GLY A 121 -0.93 2.99 50.59
N GLY A 122 0.16 2.23 50.49
CA GLY A 122 1.16 2.39 49.44
C GLY A 122 0.45 2.18 48.12
N HIS A 123 0.02 3.29 47.52
CA HIS A 123 -0.28 3.33 46.10
C HIS A 123 1.05 3.12 45.40
N GLY A 124 1.42 1.84 45.27
CA GLY A 124 2.28 1.37 44.20
C GLY A 124 1.64 1.89 42.93
N SER A 125 2.20 2.99 42.43
CA SER A 125 1.96 3.51 41.10
C SER A 125 2.51 2.46 40.14
N ALA A 126 1.75 1.38 39.97
CA ALA A 126 1.93 0.43 38.91
C ALA A 126 1.75 1.25 37.62
N ALA A 127 2.84 1.39 36.90
CA ALA A 127 2.93 2.19 35.69
C ALA A 127 1.74 1.90 34.75
N PRO A 128 1.05 2.94 34.23
CA PRO A 128 0.17 2.76 33.09
C PRO A 128 1.06 2.51 31.88
N GLY A 129 1.32 1.23 31.60
CA GLY A 129 1.96 0.82 30.37
C GLY A 129 1.14 1.25 29.16
N THR A 130 1.84 1.74 28.15
CA THR A 130 1.38 1.95 26.76
C THR A 130 0.33 3.05 26.55
N GLY A 131 0.84 4.27 26.33
CA GLY A 131 0.05 5.41 25.86
C GLY A 131 -0.68 5.08 24.57
N SER A 132 -1.99 4.85 24.68
CA SER A 132 -2.89 4.87 23.54
C SER A 132 -2.89 6.30 23.00
N ASN A 133 -2.25 6.55 21.85
CA ASN A 133 -2.46 7.81 21.16
C ASN A 133 -3.96 7.98 20.94
N PRO A 134 -4.55 9.12 21.36
CA PRO A 134 -5.98 9.35 21.20
C PRO A 134 -6.34 9.21 19.72
N LEU A 135 -7.49 8.58 19.45
CA LEU A 135 -8.03 8.52 18.11
C LEU A 135 -8.22 9.96 17.58
N PRO A 136 -7.98 10.21 16.27
CA PRO A 136 -8.38 11.46 15.66
C PRO A 136 -9.87 11.70 15.91
N GLY A 137 -10.27 12.95 16.18
CA GLY A 137 -11.66 13.28 16.50
C GLY A 137 -12.70 12.93 15.40
N TRP A 138 -12.23 12.65 14.18
CA TRP A 138 -13.04 12.18 13.07
C TRP A 138 -13.22 10.64 13.03
N VAL A 139 -12.60 9.87 13.93
CA VAL A 139 -12.78 8.41 14.06
C VAL A 139 -13.53 8.10 15.36
N THR A 140 -14.77 7.65 15.25
CA THR A 140 -15.63 7.33 16.41
C THR A 140 -15.71 5.83 16.72
N TYR A 141 -15.23 4.96 15.84
CA TYR A 141 -15.19 3.52 16.07
C TYR A 141 -13.92 2.91 15.47
N LEU A 142 -13.25 2.08 16.27
CA LEU A 142 -12.15 1.23 15.87
C LEU A 142 -12.24 -0.08 16.68
N PRO A 143 -12.08 -1.27 16.08
CA PRO A 143 -12.06 -2.52 16.82
C PRO A 143 -11.02 -2.52 17.94
N SER A 144 -11.39 -3.12 19.08
CA SER A 144 -10.49 -3.23 20.23
C SER A 144 -9.21 -4.00 19.88
N GLY A 145 -8.10 -3.64 20.54
CA GLY A 145 -6.81 -4.29 20.31
C GLY A 145 -6.03 -3.76 19.11
N LEU A 146 -6.52 -2.71 18.44
CA LEU A 146 -5.78 -1.94 17.45
C LEU A 146 -5.13 -0.72 18.10
N GLY A 147 -3.81 -0.60 18.00
CA GLY A 147 -3.05 0.58 18.41
C GLY A 147 -2.61 1.40 17.20
N ALA A 148 -2.42 2.72 17.37
CA ALA A 148 -1.86 3.56 16.32
C ALA A 148 -0.45 3.06 15.96
N ALA A 149 -0.23 2.70 14.70
CA ALA A 149 1.06 2.20 14.23
C ALA A 149 2.09 3.33 14.09
N GLN A 150 1.60 4.52 13.78
CA GLN A 150 2.35 5.77 13.63
C GLN A 150 1.39 6.95 13.78
N PRO A 151 1.89 8.17 14.04
CA PRO A 151 1.08 9.38 13.89
C PRO A 151 0.45 9.46 12.50
N CYS A 152 -0.72 10.09 12.41
CA CYS A 152 -1.33 10.32 11.11
C CYS A 152 -0.41 11.18 10.23
N ALA A 153 -0.20 10.75 8.99
CA ALA A 153 0.65 11.43 8.04
C ALA A 153 -0.20 12.32 7.13
N ASP A 154 0.11 13.61 7.10
CA ASP A 154 -0.50 14.59 6.20
C ASP A 154 0.41 14.84 4.98
N GLN A 155 -0.08 14.51 3.79
CA GLN A 155 0.60 14.64 2.50
C GLN A 155 -0.15 15.64 1.61
N GLY A 156 -0.29 16.87 2.09
CA GLY A 156 -1.00 17.96 1.39
C GLY A 156 -2.50 17.70 1.29
N THR A 157 -2.93 16.97 0.26
CA THR A 157 -4.34 16.64 0.03
C THR A 157 -4.78 15.36 0.72
N THR A 158 -3.86 14.53 1.22
CA THR A 158 -4.20 13.22 1.79
C THR A 158 -3.72 13.10 3.23
N THR A 159 -4.65 12.85 4.16
CA THR A 159 -4.34 12.44 5.54
C THR A 159 -4.44 10.92 5.63
N THR A 160 -3.40 10.25 6.11
CA THR A 160 -3.38 8.78 6.27
C THR A 160 -3.11 8.41 7.72
N CYS A 161 -4.03 7.67 8.32
CA CYS A 161 -3.85 7.11 9.66
C CYS A 161 -3.84 5.58 9.59
N ARG A 162 -2.97 4.95 10.36
CA ARG A 162 -2.81 3.49 10.37
C ARG A 162 -2.81 2.95 11.79
N TRP A 163 -3.54 1.86 11.98
CA TRP A 163 -3.62 1.11 13.22
C TRP A 163 -3.30 -0.36 12.97
N THR A 164 -2.63 -0.98 13.92
CA THR A 164 -2.19 -2.38 13.84
C THR A 164 -2.33 -3.04 15.20
N GLY A 165 -2.63 -4.34 15.20
CA GLY A 165 -2.70 -5.15 16.40
C GLY A 165 -2.87 -6.63 16.08
N ALA A 166 -3.11 -7.45 17.10
CA ALA A 166 -3.27 -8.89 16.94
C ALA A 166 -4.44 -9.27 16.01
N ALA A 167 -5.50 -8.45 15.98
CA ALA A 167 -6.67 -8.65 15.13
C ALA A 167 -6.43 -8.25 13.65
N GLY A 168 -5.32 -7.57 13.34
CA GLY A 168 -4.96 -7.19 11.98
C GLY A 168 -4.59 -5.72 11.84
N THR A 169 -4.94 -5.14 10.70
CA THR A 169 -4.54 -3.77 10.35
C THR A 169 -5.72 -2.98 9.80
N VAL A 170 -5.76 -1.69 10.13
CA VAL A 170 -6.70 -0.71 9.57
C VAL A 170 -5.91 0.49 9.06
N GLU A 171 -6.20 0.90 7.84
CA GLU A 171 -5.69 2.13 7.24
C GLU A 171 -6.86 2.97 6.79
N ILE A 172 -6.88 4.25 7.19
CA ILE A 172 -7.88 5.21 6.74
C ILE A 172 -7.16 6.35 6.04
N ARG A 173 -7.59 6.63 4.82
CA ARG A 173 -7.11 7.73 3.98
C ARG A 173 -8.24 8.70 3.74
N VAL A 174 -8.05 9.95 4.13
CA VAL A 174 -8.94 11.07 3.85
C VAL A 174 -8.31 11.91 2.74
N VAL A 175 -8.95 11.97 1.58
CA VAL A 175 -8.47 12.71 0.40
C VAL A 175 -9.32 13.97 0.23
N ARG A 176 -8.65 15.13 0.23
CA ARG A 176 -9.24 16.47 0.07
C ARG A 176 -8.79 17.06 -1.27
N ASN A 177 -9.66 17.06 -2.27
CA ASN A 177 -9.39 17.63 -3.59
C ASN A 177 -10.69 18.18 -4.19
N ALA A 178 -10.74 19.47 -4.54
CA ALA A 178 -11.94 20.13 -5.05
C ALA A 178 -12.62 19.43 -6.25
N GLY A 179 -11.88 18.64 -7.04
CA GLY A 179 -12.42 17.86 -8.16
C GLY A 179 -13.08 16.53 -7.79
N LEU A 180 -13.04 16.10 -6.53
CA LEU A 180 -13.63 14.83 -6.07
C LEU A 180 -15.16 14.93 -6.00
N THR A 181 -15.81 14.33 -6.99
CA THR A 181 -17.28 14.24 -7.09
C THR A 181 -17.80 12.81 -7.01
N ALA A 182 -16.94 11.81 -7.25
CA ALA A 182 -17.31 10.41 -7.27
C ALA A 182 -16.20 9.53 -6.67
N PRO A 183 -16.54 8.39 -6.03
CA PRO A 183 -15.55 7.53 -5.39
C PRO A 183 -14.49 6.97 -6.35
N GLU A 184 -14.83 6.85 -7.64
CA GLU A 184 -13.91 6.44 -8.71
C GLU A 184 -12.73 7.40 -8.87
N GLY A 185 -12.87 8.65 -8.41
CA GLY A 185 -11.81 9.65 -8.38
C GLY A 185 -10.83 9.50 -7.20
N LEU A 186 -11.07 8.59 -6.25
CA LEU A 186 -10.21 8.38 -5.07
C LEU A 186 -8.95 7.54 -5.35
N GLY A 187 -8.75 7.11 -6.60
CA GLY A 187 -7.62 6.27 -6.99
C GLY A 187 -7.96 4.78 -6.97
N VAL A 188 -6.93 3.93 -6.85
CA VAL A 188 -6.94 2.50 -7.23
C VAL A 188 -8.04 1.69 -6.53
N LEU A 189 -9.19 1.59 -7.20
CA LEU A 189 -10.16 0.53 -6.99
C LEU A 189 -9.73 -0.66 -7.88
N PRO A 190 -9.57 -1.88 -7.33
CA PRO A 190 -9.26 -3.07 -8.12
C PRO A 190 -10.43 -3.46 -9.03
N ALA A 191 -10.19 -4.44 -9.90
CA ALA A 191 -10.90 -4.67 -11.16
C ALA A 191 -12.43 -4.84 -11.10
N MET A 192 -13.03 -5.15 -9.94
CA MET A 192 -14.50 -5.22 -9.80
C MET A 192 -14.99 -4.75 -8.42
N PRO A 193 -15.26 -3.44 -8.25
CA PRO A 193 -15.90 -2.94 -7.04
C PRO A 193 -17.35 -3.42 -6.93
N LYS A 194 -17.75 -3.92 -5.76
CA LYS A 194 -19.14 -4.20 -5.40
C LYS A 194 -19.80 -2.92 -4.86
N PRO A 195 -21.03 -2.58 -5.29
CA PRO A 195 -21.74 -1.42 -4.74
C PRO A 195 -22.04 -1.62 -3.25
N ALA A 196 -21.98 -0.53 -2.48
CA ALA A 196 -22.30 -0.47 -1.06
C ALA A 196 -22.80 0.93 -0.69
N SER A 197 -23.12 1.13 0.60
CA SER A 197 -23.39 2.46 1.14
C SER A 197 -22.75 2.63 2.52
N VAL A 198 -22.26 3.84 2.80
CA VAL A 198 -21.81 4.26 4.13
C VAL A 198 -22.63 5.47 4.52
N ARG A 199 -23.46 5.35 5.55
CA ARG A 199 -24.30 6.45 6.06
C ARG A 199 -25.16 7.14 4.98
N GLY A 200 -25.68 6.37 4.02
CA GLY A 200 -26.47 6.89 2.90
C GLY A 200 -25.66 7.41 1.72
N HIS A 201 -24.33 7.53 1.84
CA HIS A 201 -23.45 7.86 0.71
C HIS A 201 -23.21 6.63 -0.15
N LYS A 202 -23.14 6.82 -1.48
CA LYS A 202 -22.75 5.76 -2.40
C LYS A 202 -21.29 5.38 -2.15
N ALA A 203 -21.07 4.08 -1.93
CA ALA A 203 -19.76 3.53 -1.66
C ALA A 203 -19.46 2.35 -2.58
N PHE A 204 -18.18 1.98 -2.65
CA PHE A 204 -17.72 0.79 -3.32
C PHE A 204 -16.83 -0.02 -2.40
N VAL A 205 -17.07 -1.32 -2.37
CA VAL A 205 -16.29 -2.29 -1.61
C VAL A 205 -15.51 -3.17 -2.57
N SER A 206 -14.27 -3.45 -2.25
CA SER A 206 -13.45 -4.34 -3.07
C SER A 206 -12.44 -5.11 -2.24
N ASP A 207 -12.14 -6.32 -2.66
CA ASP A 207 -11.06 -7.12 -2.08
C ASP A 207 -9.72 -6.66 -2.68
N ARG A 208 -8.69 -6.56 -1.84
CA ARG A 208 -7.31 -6.24 -2.21
C ARG A 208 -6.44 -7.50 -2.15
N PRO A 209 -5.33 -7.55 -2.92
CA PRO A 209 -4.30 -8.57 -2.71
C PRO A 209 -3.85 -8.63 -1.24
N GLY A 210 -3.53 -9.83 -0.75
CA GLY A 210 -3.09 -10.02 0.64
C GLY A 210 -4.23 -10.07 1.67
N ALA A 211 -5.40 -10.56 1.28
CA ALA A 211 -6.58 -10.74 2.14
C ALA A 211 -7.13 -9.47 2.80
N ALA A 212 -6.75 -8.29 2.29
CA ALA A 212 -7.32 -7.02 2.72
C ALA A 212 -8.64 -6.76 1.99
N ARG A 213 -9.52 -5.98 2.61
CA ARG A 213 -10.75 -5.46 2.01
C ARG A 213 -10.78 -3.96 2.19
N GLN A 214 -11.25 -3.24 1.18
CA GLN A 214 -11.36 -1.79 1.23
C GLN A 214 -12.75 -1.31 0.86
N ILE A 215 -13.14 -0.17 1.40
CA ILE A 215 -14.36 0.55 1.07
C ILE A 215 -14.02 2.03 0.82
N ALA A 216 -14.60 2.61 -0.23
CA ALA A 216 -14.37 4.00 -0.59
C ALA A 216 -15.69 4.73 -0.89
N TRP A 217 -15.79 5.99 -0.45
CA TRP A 217 -16.96 6.86 -0.69
C TRP A 217 -16.58 8.34 -0.69
N ILE A 218 -17.47 9.17 -1.21
CA ILE A 218 -17.40 10.63 -1.10
C ILE A 218 -18.33 11.07 0.04
N ASP A 219 -17.76 11.67 1.08
CA ASP A 219 -18.52 12.18 2.23
C ASP A 219 -19.25 13.47 1.86
N ARG A 220 -18.54 14.38 1.19
CA ARG A 220 -19.05 15.65 0.66
C ARG A 220 -18.22 16.08 -0.55
N PRO A 221 -18.70 17.04 -1.37
CA PRO A 221 -17.91 17.54 -2.50
C PRO A 221 -16.50 17.93 -2.07
N GLY A 222 -15.51 17.35 -2.73
CA GLY A 222 -14.10 17.58 -2.47
C GLY A 222 -13.47 16.78 -1.33
N VAL A 223 -14.22 15.93 -0.61
CA VAL A 223 -13.71 15.08 0.47
C VAL A 223 -14.16 13.64 0.25
N GLY A 224 -13.20 12.74 0.08
CA GLY A 224 -13.50 11.30 0.06
C GLY A 224 -12.62 10.51 1.00
N VAL A 225 -13.10 9.31 1.29
CA VAL A 225 -12.52 8.43 2.31
C VAL A 225 -12.27 7.07 1.69
N ILE A 226 -11.14 6.48 2.03
CA ILE A 226 -10.82 5.08 1.75
C ILE A 226 -10.47 4.43 3.08
N VAL A 227 -11.20 3.38 3.45
CA VAL A 227 -10.90 2.54 4.60
C VAL A 227 -10.44 1.20 4.09
N THR A 228 -9.33 0.69 4.60
CA THR A 228 -8.81 -0.65 4.32
C THR A 228 -8.62 -1.39 5.62
N ALA A 229 -9.10 -2.63 5.65
CA ALA A 229 -8.94 -3.53 6.79
C ALA A 229 -8.37 -4.88 6.32
N ALA A 230 -7.48 -5.47 7.11
CA ALA A 230 -6.91 -6.80 6.89
C ALA A 230 -6.87 -7.59 8.20
N GLY A 231 -6.76 -8.92 8.13
CA GLY A 231 -6.87 -9.80 9.30
C GLY A 231 -8.33 -10.08 9.67
N SER A 232 -8.62 -10.33 10.94
CA SER A 232 -9.98 -10.59 11.40
C SER A 232 -10.86 -9.33 11.41
N VAL A 233 -10.26 -8.13 11.54
CA VAL A 233 -10.98 -6.85 11.45
C VAL A 233 -11.50 -6.53 10.05
N ARG A 234 -11.14 -7.35 9.04
CA ARG A 234 -11.65 -7.24 7.67
C ARG A 234 -13.19 -7.33 7.61
N ASP A 235 -13.78 -8.17 8.44
CA ASP A 235 -15.22 -8.40 8.43
C ASP A 235 -16.00 -7.26 9.11
N ASP A 236 -15.30 -6.43 9.91
CA ASP A 236 -15.82 -5.20 10.54
C ASP A 236 -15.71 -3.96 9.63
N LEU A 237 -15.24 -4.09 8.38
CA LEU A 237 -14.94 -2.97 7.49
C LEU A 237 -16.06 -1.93 7.38
N LEU A 238 -17.31 -2.38 7.26
CA LEU A 238 -18.45 -1.47 7.13
C LEU A 238 -18.69 -0.68 8.42
N ARG A 239 -18.57 -1.33 9.58
CA ARG A 239 -18.70 -0.70 10.89
C ARG A 239 -17.57 0.30 11.16
N ILE A 240 -16.36 -0.03 10.73
CA ILE A 240 -15.22 0.92 10.74
C ILE A 240 -15.54 2.14 9.89
N ALA A 241 -16.03 1.94 8.66
CA ALA A 241 -16.37 3.04 7.76
C ALA A 241 -17.48 3.96 8.30
N GLU A 242 -18.51 3.40 8.95
CA GLU A 242 -19.57 4.18 9.61
C GLU A 242 -19.04 5.06 10.75
N GLY A 243 -17.93 4.65 11.37
CA GLY A 243 -17.23 5.41 12.41
C GLY A 243 -16.38 6.58 11.89
N VAL A 244 -16.26 6.79 10.57
CA VAL A 244 -15.40 7.82 9.98
C VAL A 244 -16.20 9.07 9.61
N ARG A 245 -15.78 10.24 10.11
CA ARG A 245 -16.45 11.55 10.02
C ARG A 245 -15.45 12.70 9.72
N PRO A 246 -14.90 12.76 8.49
CA PRO A 246 -13.78 13.64 8.11
C PRO A 246 -14.13 15.13 7.98
#